data_AF-A0A6B0B5V6-F1
#
_entry.id   AF-A0A6B0B5V6-F1
#
_cell.length_a   1.000
_cell.length_b   1.000
_cell.length_c   1.000
_cell.angle_alpha   90.00
_cell.angle_beta   90.00
_cell.angle_gamma   90.00
#
_symmetry.space_group_name_H-M   'P 1'
#
loop_
_entity.id
_entity.type
_entity.pdbx_description
1 polymer ?
#
loop_
_entity_poly.entity_id
_entity_poly.type
_entity_poly.pdbx_seq_one_letter_code
_entity_poly.pdbx_strand_id
1 'polypeptide(L)'
;TTSRIIGHDAREEWRKNDGVVPVISSLHPSNQPFINVTNDEPATRRGIWQVKPIIQGWDHVDFIGVDFLDFKRKGAELANFYTGIINDLLRVEATESKGTQLKAS
;
A
#
# COMPACT_ATOMS: atom_id res chain seq x y z
N THR A 1 20.43 13.41 -1.24
CA THR A 1 19.04 13.13 -0.86
C THR A 1 19.03 11.98 0.12
N THR A 2 18.03 11.92 1.00
CA THR A 2 17.78 10.81 1.95
C THR A 2 17.78 9.45 1.26
N SER A 3 17.24 9.36 0.05
CA SER A 3 17.24 8.16 -0.78
C SER A 3 18.62 7.52 -0.95
N ARG A 4 19.66 8.33 -1.16
CA ARG A 4 21.04 7.82 -1.30
C ARG A 4 21.57 7.26 0.01
N ILE A 5 21.23 7.87 1.14
CA ILE A 5 21.66 7.38 2.46
C ILE A 5 21.09 5.97 2.68
N ILE A 6 19.80 5.80 2.41
CA ILE A 6 19.13 4.49 2.51
C ILE A 6 19.68 3.49 1.49
N GLY A 7 19.86 3.93 0.24
CA GLY A 7 20.35 3.09 -0.86
C GLY A 7 21.78 2.57 -0.70
N HIS A 8 22.55 3.10 0.24
CA HIS A 8 23.92 2.65 0.57
C HIS A 8 23.98 1.87 1.89
N ASP A 9 22.85 1.41 2.44
CA ASP A 9 22.85 0.52 3.61
C ASP A 9 23.72 -0.72 3.33
N ALA A 10 24.45 -1.17 4.36
CA ALA A 10 25.28 -2.36 4.27
C ALA A 10 24.46 -3.61 3.90
N ARG A 11 23.20 -3.65 4.35
CA ARG A 11 22.23 -4.73 4.10
C ARG A 11 21.48 -4.45 2.80
N GLU A 12 21.53 -5.38 1.85
CA GLU A 12 20.99 -5.18 0.51
C GLU A 12 19.47 -5.02 0.50
N GLU A 13 18.77 -5.75 1.37
CA GLU A 13 17.32 -5.72 1.50
C GLU A 13 16.78 -4.37 1.99
N TRP A 14 17.63 -3.53 2.62
CA TRP A 14 17.28 -2.20 3.11
C TRP A 14 17.47 -1.09 2.06
N ARG A 15 18.07 -1.38 0.91
CA ARG A 15 18.49 -0.35 -0.05
C ARG A 15 17.34 0.21 -0.89
N LYS A 16 16.39 -0.63 -1.32
CA LYS A 16 15.24 -0.19 -2.13
C LYS A 16 14.36 0.73 -1.26
N ASN A 17 13.99 1.90 -1.77
CA ASN A 17 13.28 2.93 -1.00
C ASN A 17 12.42 3.82 -1.89
N ASP A 18 11.47 4.52 -1.26
CA ASP A 18 10.59 5.52 -1.88
C ASP A 18 11.14 6.96 -1.75
N GLY A 19 12.42 7.11 -1.43
CA GLY A 19 13.05 8.40 -1.17
C GLY A 19 13.34 8.66 0.30
N VAL A 20 12.50 8.18 1.22
CA VAL A 20 12.64 8.44 2.68
C VAL A 20 12.39 7.21 3.55
N VAL A 21 11.68 6.20 3.05
CA VAL A 21 11.40 4.93 3.74
C VAL A 21 11.90 3.76 2.89
N PRO A 22 12.64 2.80 3.49
CA PRO A 22 12.98 1.54 2.85
C PRO A 22 11.73 0.72 2.52
N VAL A 23 11.67 0.07 1.35
CA VAL A 23 10.54 -0.75 0.89
C VAL A 23 10.14 -1.76 1.95
N ILE A 24 11.11 -2.50 2.50
CA ILE A 24 10.84 -3.54 3.52
C ILE A 24 10.25 -2.99 4.81
N SER A 25 10.42 -1.69 5.10
CA SER A 25 9.79 -1.04 6.26
C SER A 25 8.33 -0.67 6.00
N SER A 26 7.94 -0.51 4.74
CA SER A 26 6.58 -0.12 4.35
C SER A 26 5.66 -1.34 4.11
N LEU A 27 6.22 -2.51 3.81
CA LEU A 27 5.44 -3.72 3.51
C LEU A 27 4.54 -4.13 4.69
N HIS A 28 5.11 -4.29 5.88
CA HIS A 28 4.40 -4.60 7.12
C HIS A 28 5.38 -4.46 8.32
N PRO A 29 4.88 -4.36 9.56
CA PRO A 29 5.73 -4.47 10.74
C PRO A 29 6.43 -5.84 10.81
N SER A 30 7.72 -5.84 11.17
CA SER A 30 8.47 -7.09 11.40
C SER A 30 7.80 -7.95 12.47
N ASN A 31 7.80 -9.27 12.26
CA ASN A 31 7.24 -10.28 13.17
C ASN A 31 5.71 -10.18 13.39
N GLN A 32 4.98 -9.46 12.54
CA GLN A 32 3.52 -9.50 12.50
C GLN A 32 3.02 -10.34 11.31
N PRO A 33 1.86 -11.01 11.43
CA PRO A 33 1.32 -11.85 10.36
C PRO A 33 0.97 -11.00 9.14
N PHE A 34 1.39 -11.46 7.96
CA PHE A 34 1.12 -10.79 6.68
C PHE A 34 0.84 -11.81 5.57
N ILE A 35 0.18 -11.35 4.51
CA ILE A 35 0.02 -12.07 3.24
C ILE A 35 0.14 -11.10 2.07
N ASN A 36 0.83 -11.53 1.01
CA ASN A 36 0.83 -10.79 -0.25
C ASN A 36 -0.50 -11.02 -0.97
N VAL A 37 -1.14 -9.93 -1.39
CA VAL A 37 -2.38 -9.95 -2.18
C VAL A 37 -2.13 -9.37 -3.56
N THR A 38 -2.94 -9.76 -4.53
CA THR A 38 -2.91 -9.11 -5.86
C THR A 38 -3.74 -7.81 -5.85
N ASN A 39 -3.63 -7.02 -6.93
CA ASN A 39 -4.48 -5.84 -7.09
C ASN A 39 -5.95 -6.21 -7.34
N ASP A 40 -6.19 -7.38 -7.94
CA ASP A 40 -7.52 -7.87 -8.29
C ASP A 40 -8.23 -8.59 -7.13
N GLU A 41 -7.46 -9.09 -6.17
CA GLU A 41 -8.00 -9.75 -4.99
C GLU A 41 -8.64 -8.76 -4.00
N PRO A 42 -9.83 -9.08 -3.46
CA PRO A 42 -10.45 -8.26 -2.43
C PRO A 42 -9.61 -8.30 -1.15
N ALA A 43 -9.10 -7.15 -0.73
CA ALA A 43 -8.30 -7.00 0.48
C ALA A 43 -9.17 -6.99 1.76
N THR A 44 -9.97 -8.04 2.00
CA THR A 44 -10.97 -8.09 3.08
C THR A 44 -10.60 -9.00 4.26
N ARG A 45 -9.41 -9.58 4.28
CA ARG A 45 -8.98 -10.49 5.37
C ARG A 45 -8.72 -9.71 6.66
N ARG A 46 -9.23 -10.24 7.77
CA ARG A 46 -9.09 -9.65 9.11
C ARG A 46 -7.87 -10.19 9.84
N GLY A 47 -7.26 -9.36 10.69
CA GLY A 47 -6.19 -9.75 11.62
C GLY A 47 -4.83 -10.07 10.97
N ILE A 48 -4.64 -9.71 9.70
CA ILE A 48 -3.41 -9.96 8.94
C ILE A 48 -3.11 -8.76 8.03
N TRP A 49 -1.85 -8.37 7.94
CA TRP A 49 -1.42 -7.33 6.99
C TRP A 49 -1.55 -7.85 5.56
N GLN A 50 -2.37 -7.20 4.75
CA GLN A 50 -2.57 -7.56 3.34
C GLN A 50 -1.68 -6.66 2.47
N VAL A 51 -0.50 -7.17 2.13
CA VAL A 51 0.55 -6.43 1.44
C VAL A 51 0.22 -6.39 -0.06
N LYS A 52 -0.11 -5.19 -0.56
CA LYS A 52 -0.35 -4.96 -1.99
C LYS A 52 0.97 -4.96 -2.78
N PRO A 53 0.94 -5.21 -4.10
CA PRO A 53 2.12 -5.13 -4.95
C PRO A 53 2.79 -3.75 -4.87
N ILE A 54 4.13 -3.72 -4.88
CA ILE A 54 4.90 -2.48 -4.85
C ILE A 54 4.63 -1.67 -6.12
N ILE A 55 4.16 -0.43 -5.97
CA ILE A 55 3.95 0.49 -7.08
C ILE A 55 5.31 0.99 -7.58
N GLN A 56 5.64 0.67 -8.83
CA GLN A 56 6.96 0.99 -9.38
C GLN A 56 7.07 2.45 -9.78
N GLY A 57 8.19 3.06 -9.41
CA GLY A 57 8.55 4.42 -9.81
C GLY A 57 7.84 5.53 -9.05
N TRP A 58 6.96 5.20 -8.10
CA TRP A 58 6.36 6.16 -7.18
C TRP A 58 7.32 6.42 -6.01
N ASP A 59 7.54 7.69 -5.69
CA ASP A 59 8.23 8.10 -4.47
C ASP A 59 7.25 8.36 -3.32
N HIS A 60 7.76 8.75 -2.15
CA HIS A 60 6.96 8.89 -0.93
C HIS A 60 5.85 9.95 -1.06
N VAL A 61 6.09 11.00 -1.83
CA VAL A 61 5.17 12.16 -1.92
C VAL A 61 4.23 12.05 -3.12
N ASP A 62 4.54 11.20 -4.10
CA ASP A 62 3.63 10.81 -5.18
C ASP A 62 2.30 10.26 -4.65
N PHE A 63 2.35 9.50 -3.54
CA PHE A 63 1.17 8.93 -2.89
C PHE A 63 0.15 9.95 -2.41
N ILE A 64 0.56 11.20 -2.21
CA ILE A 64 -0.31 12.31 -1.77
C ILE A 64 -0.38 13.45 -2.79
N GLY A 65 0.27 13.31 -3.95
CA GLY A 65 0.17 14.25 -5.07
C GLY A 65 0.81 15.62 -4.84
N VAL A 66 1.81 15.72 -3.96
CA VAL A 66 2.48 17.01 -3.66
C VAL A 66 3.82 17.19 -4.40
N ASP A 67 4.26 16.19 -5.19
CA ASP A 67 5.37 16.38 -6.11
C ASP A 67 4.90 17.15 -7.36
N PHE A 68 4.91 18.48 -7.26
CA PHE A 68 4.54 19.36 -8.37
C PHE A 68 5.57 19.36 -9.51
N LEU A 69 6.74 18.74 -9.32
CA LEU A 69 7.80 18.66 -10.32
C LEU A 69 7.79 17.32 -11.08
N ASP A 70 7.16 16.27 -10.54
CA ASP A 70 6.96 15.01 -11.25
C ASP A 70 5.70 15.01 -12.14
N PHE A 71 5.88 15.39 -13.39
CA PHE A 71 4.81 15.32 -14.40
C PHE A 71 4.49 13.89 -14.88
N LYS A 72 5.23 12.86 -14.48
CA LYS A 72 4.93 11.47 -14.85
C LYS A 72 3.72 10.95 -14.08
N ARG A 73 3.59 11.33 -12.81
CA ARG A 73 2.39 11.04 -12.01
C ARG A 73 1.23 11.91 -12.47
N LYS A 74 0.13 11.28 -12.85
CA LYS A 74 -1.05 11.99 -13.36
C LYS A 74 -2.12 12.09 -12.27
N GLY A 75 -2.83 13.21 -12.22
CA GLY A 75 -3.98 13.37 -11.31
C GLY A 75 -5.03 12.27 -11.48
N ALA A 76 -5.25 11.79 -12.71
CA ALA A 76 -6.14 10.65 -12.97
C ALA A 76 -5.62 9.32 -12.39
N GLU A 77 -4.30 9.10 -12.42
CA GLU A 77 -3.67 7.92 -11.82
C GLU A 77 -3.84 7.94 -10.29
N LEU A 78 -3.60 9.10 -9.67
CA LEU A 78 -3.78 9.30 -8.23
C LEU A 78 -5.26 9.15 -7.81
N ALA A 79 -6.19 9.72 -8.58
CA ALA A 79 -7.63 9.57 -8.34
C ALA A 79 -8.07 8.10 -8.41
N ASN A 80 -7.54 7.33 -9.37
CA ASN A 80 -7.81 5.90 -9.50
C ASN A 80 -7.23 5.11 -8.32
N PHE A 81 -6.02 5.45 -7.86
CA PHE A 81 -5.40 4.85 -6.68
C PHE A 81 -6.29 5.01 -5.44
N TYR A 82 -6.73 6.25 -5.14
CA TYR A 82 -7.64 6.50 -4.02
C TYR A 82 -9.00 5.85 -4.19
N THR A 83 -9.56 5.83 -5.40
CA THR A 83 -10.81 5.13 -5.69
C THR A 83 -10.69 3.63 -5.41
N GLY A 84 -9.53 3.03 -5.72
CA GLY A 84 -9.21 1.65 -5.37
C GLY A 84 -9.27 1.38 -3.87
N ILE A 85 -8.69 2.28 -3.06
CA ILE A 85 -8.75 2.19 -1.58
C ILE A 85 -10.21 2.25 -1.10
N ILE A 86 -11.00 3.20 -1.60
CA ILE A 86 -12.42 3.33 -1.23
C ILE A 86 -13.19 2.06 -1.60
N ASN A 87 -12.95 1.48 -2.77
CA ASN A 87 -13.59 0.23 -3.18
C ASN A 87 -13.23 -0.94 -2.26
N ASP A 88 -11.98 -1.04 -1.80
CA ASP A 88 -11.59 -2.06 -0.82
C ASP A 88 -12.29 -1.86 0.53
N LEU A 89 -12.43 -0.61 1.00
CA LEU A 89 -13.20 -0.29 2.21
C LEU A 89 -14.68 -0.66 2.09
N LEU A 90 -15.33 -0.34 0.96
CA LEU A 90 -16.73 -0.72 0.71
C LEU A 90 -16.92 -2.24 0.69
N ARG A 91 -15.94 -3.01 0.19
CA ARG A 91 -15.97 -4.48 0.25
C ARG A 91 -15.86 -5.00 1.68
N VAL A 92 -15.02 -4.37 2.51
CA VAL A 92 -14.96 -4.69 3.94
C VAL A 92 -16.34 -4.49 4.57
N GLU A 93 -16.95 -3.32 4.42
CA GLU A 93 -18.30 -3.00 4.94
C GLU A 93 -19.36 -4.02 4.48
N ALA A 94 -19.34 -4.39 3.20
CA ALA A 94 -20.27 -5.38 2.65
C ALA A 94 -20.09 -6.79 3.26
N THR A 95 -18.84 -7.20 3.55
CA THR A 95 -18.57 -8.47 4.23
C THR A 95 -18.97 -8.46 5.71
N GLU A 96 -18.84 -7.31 6.39
CA GLU A 96 -19.28 -7.16 7.79
C GLU A 96 -20.80 -7.24 7.92
N SER A 97 -21.52 -6.56 7.01
CA SER A 97 -22.98 -6.54 6.98
C SER A 97 -23.56 -7.94 6.76
N LYS A 98 -22.97 -8.72 5.83
CA LYS A 98 -23.34 -10.12 5.60
C LYS A 98 -23.05 -11.01 6.81
N GLY A 99 -21.89 -10.84 7.44
CA GLY A 99 -21.51 -11.59 8.64
C GLY A 99 -22.45 -11.33 9.82
N THR A 100 -22.99 -10.11 9.93
CA THR A 100 -23.96 -9.73 10.97
C THR A 100 -25.33 -10.36 10.72
N GLN A 101 -25.83 -10.35 9.47
CA GLN A 101 -27.11 -10.98 9.11
C GLN A 101 -27.10 -12.50 9.35
N LEU A 102 -26.00 -13.18 9.03
CA LEU A 102 -25.85 -14.62 9.26
C LEU A 102 -25.79 -15.01 10.74
N LYS A 103 -25.33 -14.12 11.64
CA LYS A 103 -25.33 -14.36 13.09
C LYS A 103 -26.68 -14.09 13.75
N ALA A 104 -27.58 -13.38 13.08
CA ALA A 104 -28.90 -13.02 13.58
C ALA A 104 -30.02 -13.95 13.10
N SER A 105 -29.70 -14.94 12.25
CA SER A 105 -30.61 -15.99 11.74
C SER A 105 -30.31 -17.32 12.39
#